data_AF-A0A1A8DUB8-F1
#
_entry.id   AF-A0A1A8DUB8-F1
#
_cell.length_a   1.000
_cell.length_b   1.000
_cell.length_c   1.000
_cell.angle_alpha   90.00
_cell.angle_beta   90.00
_cell.angle_gamma   90.00
#
_symmetry.space_group_name_H-M   'P 1'
#
loop_
_entity.id
_entity.type
_entity.pdbx_description
1 polymer ?
#
loop_
_entity_poly.entity_id
_entity_poly.type
_entity_poly.pdbx_seq_one_letter_code
_entity_poly.pdbx_strand_id
1 'polypeptide(L)'
;MSASGLDPRVVLLLCFISSAACNTFAFTEEPSDRAVKADSYCSRILRAQSNRKEVNNEFRLRVEGDPESYQPGSTYRVSLTASSPSYFRGFTLIATREGAEGDRDEDYAGNFQIIDEEETQFMTNCPPAVTESTPRRRTSIQVFWTAPPSGTGCVLLKASIVQKRIIYFQDEGALTKRMCEKESLYGDSTDRPLLDCCACGTAKYRVTFYGNWSEKIHPKDYPRRANHWSALIGASHSKNYVLWEYGGTASEGVKQVAELGSPVKMEEEIRQKGDDVLTVIKMKAQWPAWQPLNVRAAPSAEFSVDRTRHLMSFLTMMGPSPDWNVGLSAEDLCTKECGWAQKVVQDLIPWDAGTDGGVSYESPNKPTLPQDKIRPLTSLDHPQSPFYDPEGGAITPVARVMVERIARKGEQCNIVPDNVDDIVADIAQEEKEEDDTPETCIYSNWSPWSACSSATCEKGKRMRQRMLK
;
A
#
# COMPACT_ATOMS: atom_id res chain seq x y z
N MET A 1 -45.64 63.56 65.13
CA MET A 1 -46.40 64.77 64.79
C MET A 1 -46.16 65.00 63.31
N SER A 2 -47.03 64.75 62.34
CA SER A 2 -48.51 64.62 62.26
C SER A 2 -48.75 63.76 60.98
N ALA A 3 -49.47 62.64 61.01
CA ALA A 3 -50.91 62.50 60.67
C ALA A 3 -51.29 63.19 59.33
N SER A 4 -51.98 62.60 58.34
CA SER A 4 -52.79 61.37 58.27
C SER A 4 -53.54 61.32 56.91
N GLY A 5 -53.79 60.11 56.37
CA GLY A 5 -55.01 59.72 55.61
C GLY A 5 -55.17 60.23 54.15
N LEU A 6 -55.90 59.59 53.23
CA LEU A 6 -56.81 58.44 53.20
C LEU A 6 -56.95 57.95 51.72
N ASP A 7 -57.17 56.64 51.53
CA ASP A 7 -57.65 55.87 50.33
C ASP A 7 -59.13 56.27 49.98
N PRO A 8 -59.90 55.72 48.98
CA PRO A 8 -59.62 54.64 48.00
C PRO A 8 -60.22 54.75 46.56
N ARG A 9 -59.74 53.85 45.69
CA ARG A 9 -60.36 53.10 44.54
C ARG A 9 -61.62 53.64 43.81
N VAL A 10 -61.66 53.44 42.46
CA VAL A 10 -62.71 52.69 41.68
C VAL A 10 -62.89 53.19 40.20
N VAL A 11 -62.94 52.22 39.26
CA VAL A 11 -63.58 52.18 37.89
C VAL A 11 -62.91 52.92 36.71
N LEU A 12 -62.45 52.30 35.60
CA LEU A 12 -62.95 51.34 34.55
C LEU A 12 -63.68 52.03 33.36
N LEU A 13 -63.33 51.60 32.13
CA LEU A 13 -63.86 51.91 30.78
C LEU A 13 -63.47 53.27 30.14
N LEU A 14 -63.35 53.45 28.81
CA LEU A 14 -63.03 52.68 27.58
C LEU A 14 -63.18 53.72 26.43
N CYS A 15 -62.62 53.44 25.24
CA CYS A 15 -62.87 54.09 23.92
C CYS A 15 -62.09 55.41 23.62
N PHE A 16 -61.56 55.71 22.42
CA PHE A 16 -61.24 55.02 21.16
C PHE A 16 -60.58 56.08 20.22
N ILE A 17 -59.66 55.63 19.34
CA ILE A 17 -59.27 56.21 18.01
C ILE A 17 -58.05 57.17 17.91
N SER A 18 -56.97 56.60 17.34
CA SER A 18 -56.06 57.06 16.23
C SER A 18 -55.28 58.38 16.37
N SER A 19 -54.00 58.53 16.02
CA SER A 19 -53.20 57.91 14.95
C SER A 19 -51.68 58.19 15.12
N ALA A 20 -50.85 57.20 14.73
CA ALA A 20 -49.47 57.30 14.21
C ALA A 20 -48.34 57.88 15.10
N ALA A 21 -47.09 57.41 15.09
CA ALA A 21 -46.41 56.21 14.61
C ALA A 21 -44.97 56.28 15.19
N CYS A 22 -44.48 55.23 15.86
CA CYS A 22 -43.04 55.00 16.01
C CYS A 22 -42.81 53.55 16.48
N ASN A 23 -42.40 52.67 15.56
CA ASN A 23 -42.12 51.27 15.84
C ASN A 23 -40.72 51.12 16.47
N THR A 24 -40.68 50.71 17.73
CA THR A 24 -39.56 49.95 18.32
C THR A 24 -40.14 48.61 18.78
N PHE A 25 -39.96 47.56 17.98
CA PHE A 25 -40.31 46.20 18.40
C PHE A 25 -39.09 45.52 19.02
N ALA A 26 -39.21 45.28 20.33
CA ALA A 26 -38.46 44.26 21.04
C ALA A 26 -38.83 42.88 20.47
N PHE A 27 -37.83 42.05 20.19
CA PHE A 27 -38.02 40.65 19.85
C PHE A 27 -37.99 39.81 21.12
N THR A 28 -39.09 39.09 21.35
CA THR A 28 -39.25 38.02 22.31
C THR A 28 -38.34 36.84 21.98
N GLU A 29 -37.63 36.35 23.00
CA GLU A 29 -36.77 35.18 23.00
C GLU A 29 -37.63 33.91 23.12
N GLU A 30 -37.59 33.03 22.11
CA GLU A 30 -38.02 31.63 22.26
C GLU A 30 -36.77 30.74 22.43
N PRO A 31 -36.78 29.77 23.37
CA PRO A 31 -35.62 28.94 23.64
C PRO A 31 -35.50 27.85 22.58
N SER A 32 -34.43 27.91 21.78
CA SER A 32 -34.02 26.76 20.98
C SER A 32 -33.34 25.75 21.91
N ASP A 33 -34.02 24.62 22.13
CA ASP A 33 -33.43 23.39 22.66
C ASP A 33 -32.20 23.00 21.82
N ARG A 34 -31.01 23.36 22.31
CA ARG A 34 -29.77 22.72 21.91
C ARG A 34 -29.32 21.83 23.06
N ALA A 35 -29.70 20.57 22.97
CA ALA A 35 -29.00 19.49 23.63
C ALA A 35 -27.50 19.62 23.30
N VAL A 36 -26.70 19.88 24.33
CA VAL A 36 -25.25 19.86 24.26
C VAL A 36 -24.85 18.40 23.98
N LYS A 37 -24.56 18.07 22.71
CA LYS A 37 -23.87 16.82 22.37
C LYS A 37 -22.46 16.91 22.95
N ALA A 38 -22.05 15.84 23.64
CA ALA A 38 -20.70 15.65 24.17
C ALA A 38 -19.64 15.87 23.08
N ASP A 39 -18.46 16.34 23.46
CA ASP A 39 -17.33 16.69 22.59
C ASP A 39 -17.07 15.57 21.55
N SER A 40 -17.55 15.78 20.31
CA SER A 40 -17.23 14.88 19.19
C SER A 40 -15.77 15.08 18.75
N TYR A 41 -15.20 14.05 18.14
CA TYR A 41 -13.88 14.14 17.53
C TYR A 41 -13.92 15.22 16.44
N CYS A 42 -12.98 16.16 16.45
CA CYS A 42 -12.97 17.32 15.55
C CYS A 42 -14.22 18.24 15.60
N SER A 43 -14.89 18.39 16.76
CA SER A 43 -16.17 19.12 16.98
C SER A 43 -16.30 20.57 16.44
N ARG A 44 -15.23 21.20 15.94
CA ARG A 44 -15.24 22.55 15.33
C ARG A 44 -15.28 22.55 13.81
N ILE A 45 -15.20 21.38 13.19
CA ILE A 45 -15.33 21.19 11.75
C ILE A 45 -16.81 20.93 11.47
N LEU A 46 -17.52 21.91 10.90
CA LEU A 46 -18.94 21.78 10.59
C LEU A 46 -19.15 21.84 9.08
N ARG A 47 -19.96 20.92 8.56
CA ARG A 47 -20.42 20.93 7.17
C ARG A 47 -21.48 22.02 7.02
N ALA A 48 -21.31 22.94 6.07
CA ALA A 48 -22.42 23.78 5.64
C ALA A 48 -23.16 23.07 4.52
N GLN A 49 -24.43 22.69 4.74
CA GLN A 49 -25.37 22.51 3.62
C GLN A 49 -25.73 23.89 3.07
N SER A 50 -24.77 24.54 2.42
CA SER A 50 -25.03 25.80 1.74
C SER A 50 -25.53 25.50 0.34
N ASN A 51 -26.82 25.75 0.09
CA ASN A 51 -27.40 25.84 -1.26
C ASN A 51 -26.86 27.05 -2.06
N ARG A 52 -25.87 27.80 -1.55
CA ARG A 52 -25.17 28.84 -2.29
C ARG A 52 -23.90 28.25 -2.90
N LYS A 53 -23.93 28.04 -4.22
CA LYS A 53 -22.73 28.00 -5.06
C LYS A 53 -22.02 29.36 -4.96
N GLU A 54 -21.24 29.58 -3.91
CA GLU A 54 -20.23 30.63 -3.92
C GLU A 54 -19.13 30.18 -4.89
N VAL A 55 -19.22 30.64 -6.13
CA VAL A 55 -18.20 30.43 -7.16
C VAL A 55 -17.00 31.33 -6.81
N ASN A 56 -16.32 31.03 -5.72
CA ASN A 56 -15.02 31.62 -5.40
C ASN A 56 -13.95 30.94 -6.27
N ASN A 57 -13.91 31.33 -7.55
CA ASN A 57 -12.86 30.90 -8.49
C ASN A 57 -11.47 31.44 -8.13
N GLU A 58 -11.37 32.35 -7.15
CA GLU A 58 -10.11 32.94 -6.73
C GLU A 58 -9.23 31.96 -5.93
N PHE A 59 -9.81 30.97 -5.26
CA PHE A 59 -9.06 29.97 -4.50
C PHE A 59 -9.26 28.59 -5.08
N ARG A 60 -8.19 27.79 -5.15
CA ARG A 60 -8.24 26.46 -5.75
C ARG A 60 -7.36 25.46 -5.02
N LEU A 61 -7.99 24.35 -4.64
CA LEU A 61 -7.33 23.13 -4.21
C LEU A 61 -7.02 22.28 -5.45
N ARG A 62 -5.77 21.88 -5.61
CA ARG A 62 -5.32 21.01 -6.70
C ARG A 62 -4.45 19.90 -6.17
N VAL A 63 -4.52 18.77 -6.84
CA VAL A 63 -3.56 17.69 -6.70
C VAL A 63 -2.64 17.75 -7.91
N GLU A 64 -1.33 17.77 -7.69
CA GLU A 64 -0.34 17.83 -8.77
C GLU A 64 -0.55 16.65 -9.74
N GLY A 65 -0.42 16.92 -11.05
CA GLY A 65 -0.77 15.96 -12.11
C GLY A 65 -2.27 15.83 -12.42
N ASP A 66 -3.15 16.53 -11.70
CA ASP A 66 -4.61 16.49 -11.84
C ASP A 66 -5.21 15.07 -12.00
N PRO A 67 -4.83 14.08 -11.16
CA PRO A 67 -5.30 12.71 -11.30
C PRO A 67 -6.82 12.61 -11.15
N GLU A 68 -7.45 11.72 -11.92
CA GLU A 68 -8.88 11.39 -11.78
C GLU A 68 -9.14 10.42 -10.62
N SER A 69 -8.14 9.57 -10.32
CA SER A 69 -8.21 8.50 -9.32
C SER A 69 -6.91 8.42 -8.51
N TYR A 70 -6.99 8.05 -7.23
CA TYR A 70 -5.80 7.82 -6.40
C TYR A 70 -5.39 6.33 -6.45
N GLN A 71 -4.10 6.06 -6.39
CA GLN A 71 -3.56 4.71 -6.17
C GLN A 71 -3.38 4.53 -4.66
N PRO A 72 -3.91 3.47 -4.04
CA PRO A 72 -3.73 3.19 -2.62
C PRO A 72 -2.26 3.29 -2.18
N GLY A 73 -2.00 3.93 -1.05
CA GLY A 73 -0.64 4.14 -0.52
C GLY A 73 0.25 5.11 -1.31
N SER A 74 -0.17 5.61 -2.48
CA SER A 74 0.59 6.62 -3.22
C SER A 74 0.48 7.99 -2.56
N THR A 75 1.59 8.73 -2.54
CA THR A 75 1.63 10.08 -2.00
C THR A 75 1.48 11.12 -3.11
N TYR A 76 0.59 12.07 -2.88
CA TYR A 76 0.23 13.14 -3.81
C TYR A 76 0.56 14.50 -3.22
N ARG A 77 1.09 15.42 -4.04
CA ARG A 77 1.24 16.82 -3.64
C ARG A 77 -0.11 17.54 -3.79
N VAL A 78 -0.63 18.05 -2.67
CA VAL A 78 -1.85 18.84 -2.61
C VAL A 78 -1.47 20.30 -2.44
N SER A 79 -1.95 21.16 -3.33
CA SER A 79 -1.70 22.61 -3.32
C SER A 79 -2.99 23.38 -3.15
N LEU A 80 -3.01 24.32 -2.23
CA LEU A 80 -4.08 25.31 -2.09
C LEU A 80 -3.53 26.65 -2.54
N THR A 81 -4.12 27.22 -3.59
CA THR A 81 -3.62 28.42 -4.27
C THR A 81 -4.67 29.51 -4.32
N ALA A 82 -4.21 30.77 -4.31
CA ALA A 82 -5.00 31.98 -4.52
C ALA A 82 -4.55 32.66 -5.81
N SER A 83 -5.51 33.03 -6.66
CA SER A 83 -5.28 33.78 -7.88
C SER A 83 -4.98 35.24 -7.54
N SER A 84 -3.92 35.81 -8.12
CA SER A 84 -3.61 37.24 -7.96
C SER A 84 -4.81 38.11 -8.36
N PRO A 85 -5.21 39.13 -7.57
CA PRO A 85 -4.50 39.73 -6.42
C PRO A 85 -4.87 39.15 -5.03
N SER A 86 -5.63 38.05 -4.97
CA SER A 86 -6.16 37.49 -3.73
C SER A 86 -5.09 36.75 -2.91
N TYR A 87 -5.30 36.67 -1.59
CA TYR A 87 -4.46 35.95 -0.65
C TYR A 87 -5.33 35.40 0.50
N PHE A 88 -4.84 34.38 1.20
CA PHE A 88 -5.45 33.89 2.44
C PHE A 88 -4.47 34.03 3.62
N ARG A 89 -4.98 33.93 4.85
CA ARG A 89 -4.19 33.98 6.09
C ARG A 89 -4.31 32.70 6.90
N GLY A 90 -5.53 32.19 7.02
CA GLY A 90 -5.82 30.93 7.67
C GLY A 90 -6.54 29.99 6.72
N PHE A 91 -6.28 28.71 6.89
CA PHE A 91 -6.87 27.66 6.09
C PHE A 91 -6.97 26.37 6.91
N THR A 92 -7.80 25.46 6.44
CA THR A 92 -7.86 24.10 6.97
C THR A 92 -7.99 23.14 5.81
N LEU A 93 -7.17 22.10 5.79
CA LEU A 93 -7.23 20.97 4.86
C LEU A 93 -7.65 19.72 5.60
N ILE A 94 -8.58 18.97 5.02
CA ILE A 94 -9.01 17.66 5.51
C ILE A 94 -9.17 16.69 4.34
N ALA A 95 -9.07 15.39 4.64
CA ALA A 95 -9.33 14.31 3.71
C ALA A 95 -10.38 13.39 4.35
N THR A 96 -11.57 13.30 3.76
CA THR A 96 -12.71 12.57 4.33
C THR A 96 -13.27 11.56 3.34
N ARG A 97 -13.76 10.43 3.82
CA ARG A 97 -14.48 9.46 2.97
C ARG A 97 -15.72 10.10 2.37
N GLU A 98 -16.07 9.73 1.15
CA GLU A 98 -17.29 10.19 0.50
C GLU A 98 -18.52 9.77 1.32
N GLY A 99 -19.34 10.75 1.70
CA GLY A 99 -20.52 10.54 2.55
C GLY A 99 -20.27 10.65 4.07
N ALA A 100 -19.02 10.69 4.53
CA ALA A 100 -18.71 10.82 5.96
C ALA A 100 -18.90 12.27 6.47
N GLU A 101 -19.18 12.41 7.78
CA GLU A 101 -19.47 13.71 8.40
C GLU A 101 -18.21 14.40 8.95
N GLY A 102 -17.16 13.64 9.29
CA GLY A 102 -15.91 14.17 9.87
C GLY A 102 -15.96 14.28 11.39
N ASP A 103 -16.96 13.66 12.02
CA ASP A 103 -17.24 13.68 13.46
C ASP A 103 -16.50 12.57 14.22
N ARG A 104 -15.92 11.61 13.48
CA ARG A 104 -15.17 10.46 14.00
C ARG A 104 -13.83 10.36 13.30
N ASP A 105 -12.85 9.72 13.96
CA ASP A 105 -11.53 9.50 13.37
C ASP A 105 -11.60 8.62 12.11
N GLU A 106 -12.49 7.62 12.12
CA GLU A 106 -12.75 6.72 10.97
C GLU A 106 -13.28 7.44 9.72
N ASP A 107 -13.81 8.66 9.86
CA ASP A 107 -14.32 9.44 8.73
C ASP A 107 -13.18 10.02 7.86
N TYR A 108 -11.99 10.18 8.46
CA TYR A 108 -10.82 10.70 7.78
C TYR A 108 -10.09 9.58 7.02
N ALA A 109 -9.55 9.90 5.84
CA ALA A 109 -8.96 8.93 4.94
C ALA A 109 -7.67 9.43 4.30
N GLY A 110 -6.64 8.57 4.39
CA GLY A 110 -5.27 8.93 4.02
C GLY A 110 -4.59 9.75 5.12
N ASN A 111 -3.33 10.08 4.91
CA ASN A 111 -2.52 10.80 5.90
C ASN A 111 -1.85 12.00 5.25
N PHE A 112 -1.97 13.18 5.86
CA PHE A 112 -1.21 14.34 5.42
C PHE A 112 0.22 14.30 5.97
N GLN A 113 1.15 14.90 5.24
CA GLN A 113 2.49 15.21 5.72
C GLN A 113 2.80 16.67 5.40
N ILE A 114 3.37 17.36 6.39
CA ILE A 114 3.73 18.78 6.30
C ILE A 114 5.00 18.92 5.46
N ILE A 115 4.97 19.86 4.51
CA ILE A 115 6.14 20.22 3.69
C ILE A 115 6.88 21.41 4.33
N ASP A 116 6.13 22.39 4.83
CA ASP A 116 6.66 23.60 5.44
C ASP A 116 6.09 23.77 6.86
N GLU A 117 6.90 23.43 7.87
CA GLU A 117 6.53 23.51 9.29
C GLU A 117 6.46 24.96 9.81
N GLU A 118 7.18 25.91 9.18
CA GLU A 118 7.10 27.32 9.55
C GLU A 118 5.73 27.91 9.19
N GLU A 119 5.13 27.37 8.13
CA GLU A 119 3.90 27.86 7.56
C GLU A 119 2.66 27.04 7.91
N THR A 120 2.81 25.74 8.14
CA THR A 120 1.70 24.77 8.28
C THR A 120 1.95 23.80 9.44
N GLN A 121 0.87 23.39 10.11
CA GLN A 121 0.90 22.48 11.25
C GLN A 121 -0.37 21.61 11.30
N PHE A 122 -0.32 20.50 12.03
CA PHE A 122 -1.52 19.73 12.34
C PHE A 122 -2.38 20.47 13.38
N MET A 123 -3.69 20.42 13.19
CA MET A 123 -4.64 21.08 14.07
C MET A 123 -4.73 20.34 15.41
N THR A 124 -4.49 21.05 16.52
CA THR A 124 -4.39 20.42 17.85
C THR A 124 -5.70 19.78 18.31
N ASN A 125 -6.84 20.33 17.91
CA ASN A 125 -8.18 19.82 18.22
C ASN A 125 -8.75 18.91 17.12
N CYS A 126 -8.00 18.66 16.05
CA CYS A 126 -8.35 17.73 14.99
C CYS A 126 -7.05 17.21 14.33
N PRO A 127 -6.40 16.18 14.92
CA PRO A 127 -5.12 15.68 14.44
C PRO A 127 -5.02 15.38 12.93
N PRO A 128 -6.06 14.85 12.24
CA PRO A 128 -5.97 14.58 10.80
C PRO A 128 -6.12 15.84 9.92
N ALA A 129 -6.39 17.01 10.49
CA ALA A 129 -6.54 18.26 9.75
C ALA A 129 -5.24 19.08 9.74
N VAL A 130 -4.89 19.67 8.61
CA VAL A 130 -3.76 20.60 8.49
C VAL A 130 -4.25 22.04 8.48
N THR A 131 -3.58 22.93 9.21
CA THR A 131 -3.93 24.35 9.34
C THR A 131 -2.68 25.22 9.32
N GLU A 132 -2.83 26.54 9.36
CA GLU A 132 -1.72 27.48 9.41
C GLU A 132 -0.97 27.43 10.76
N SER A 133 0.36 27.55 10.72
CA SER A 133 1.19 27.81 11.91
C SER A 133 1.15 29.29 12.29
N THR A 134 1.10 30.18 11.29
CA THR A 134 1.09 31.63 11.49
C THR A 134 0.06 32.33 10.60
N PRO A 135 -0.56 33.44 11.05
CA PRO A 135 -1.59 34.16 10.28
C PRO A 135 -1.00 35.08 9.18
N ARG A 136 0.12 34.67 8.57
CA ARG A 136 0.80 35.41 7.50
C ARG A 136 -0.01 35.35 6.20
N ARG A 137 0.05 36.44 5.43
CA ARG A 137 -0.58 36.50 4.10
C ARG A 137 0.18 35.58 3.16
N ARG A 138 -0.54 34.73 2.46
CA ARG A 138 0.02 33.75 1.54
C ARG A 138 -0.88 33.56 0.32
N THR A 139 -0.27 33.19 -0.79
CA THR A 139 -0.95 32.90 -2.05
C THR A 139 -0.94 31.42 -2.39
N SER A 140 -0.13 30.62 -1.70
CA SER A 140 -0.06 29.17 -1.91
C SER A 140 0.43 28.48 -0.64
N ILE A 141 -0.08 27.28 -0.39
CA ILE A 141 0.52 26.30 0.52
C ILE A 141 0.55 24.94 -0.17
N GLN A 142 1.44 24.06 0.28
CA GLN A 142 1.56 22.71 -0.22
C GLN A 142 1.70 21.74 0.94
N VAL A 143 1.03 20.61 0.83
CA VAL A 143 1.17 19.46 1.75
C VAL A 143 1.23 18.20 0.91
N PHE A 144 1.82 17.15 1.46
CA PHE A 144 1.66 15.82 0.88
C PHE A 144 0.44 15.14 1.48
N TRP A 145 -0.23 14.32 0.68
CA TRP A 145 -1.31 13.45 1.12
C TRP A 145 -1.04 12.05 0.62
N THR A 146 -0.80 11.11 1.54
CA THR A 146 -0.68 9.69 1.25
C THR A 146 -2.08 9.08 1.20
N ALA A 147 -2.43 8.52 0.05
CA ALA A 147 -3.73 7.91 -0.17
C ALA A 147 -3.98 6.74 0.80
N PRO A 148 -5.23 6.54 1.24
CA PRO A 148 -5.59 5.45 2.14
C PRO A 148 -5.34 4.07 1.49
N PRO A 149 -5.36 2.99 2.29
CA PRO A 149 -5.36 1.62 1.77
C PRO A 149 -6.56 1.36 0.85
N SER A 150 -6.44 0.27 0.08
CA SER A 150 -7.49 -0.19 -0.81
C SER A 150 -8.80 -0.49 -0.06
N GLY A 151 -9.93 -0.46 -0.77
CA GLY A 151 -11.25 -0.67 -0.19
C GLY A 151 -11.82 0.53 0.57
N THR A 152 -11.08 1.65 0.66
CA THR A 152 -11.55 2.89 1.29
C THR A 152 -12.58 3.64 0.41
N GLY A 153 -12.61 3.36 -0.90
CA GLY A 153 -13.58 3.93 -1.82
C GLY A 153 -13.18 5.31 -2.34
N CYS A 154 -14.08 6.29 -2.25
CA CYS A 154 -13.81 7.64 -2.74
C CYS A 154 -13.50 8.58 -1.58
N VAL A 155 -12.50 9.44 -1.78
CA VAL A 155 -12.04 10.43 -0.80
C VAL A 155 -12.25 11.83 -1.34
N LEU A 156 -12.69 12.72 -0.46
CA LEU A 156 -12.85 14.14 -0.69
C LEU A 156 -11.73 14.88 0.05
N LEU A 157 -10.77 15.41 -0.70
CA LEU A 157 -9.83 16.41 -0.21
C LEU A 157 -10.56 17.75 -0.21
N LYS A 158 -10.72 18.35 0.98
CA LYS A 158 -11.47 19.60 1.14
C LYS A 158 -10.58 20.65 1.79
N ALA A 159 -10.67 21.87 1.27
CA ALA A 159 -10.05 23.06 1.84
C ALA A 159 -11.12 24.03 2.32
N SER A 160 -10.87 24.67 3.46
CA SER A 160 -11.66 25.78 3.98
C SER A 160 -10.72 26.94 4.24
N ILE A 161 -11.03 28.12 3.71
CA ILE A 161 -10.29 29.35 4.01
C ILE A 161 -10.99 30.02 5.19
N VAL A 162 -10.29 30.06 6.33
CA VAL A 162 -10.90 30.42 7.61
C VAL A 162 -11.13 31.93 7.66
N GLN A 163 -12.41 32.34 7.65
CA GLN A 163 -12.84 33.74 7.88
C GLN A 163 -13.54 33.94 9.24
N LYS A 164 -13.90 32.86 9.96
CA LYS A 164 -14.66 32.88 11.24
C LYS A 164 -14.14 31.79 12.20
N ARG A 165 -14.61 31.80 13.46
CA ARG A 165 -14.28 30.79 14.50
C ARG A 165 -14.75 29.36 14.18
N ILE A 166 -15.65 29.19 13.20
CA ILE A 166 -16.20 27.89 12.77
C ILE A 166 -15.72 27.66 11.33
N ILE A 167 -15.18 26.48 11.07
CA ILE A 167 -14.61 26.07 9.78
C ILE A 167 -15.70 25.41 8.96
N TYR A 168 -15.92 25.88 7.74
CA TYR A 168 -16.97 25.38 6.84
C TYR A 168 -16.34 24.83 5.57
N PHE A 169 -16.64 23.58 5.26
CA PHE A 169 -16.20 22.94 4.02
C PHE A 169 -17.33 22.84 3.00
N GLN A 170 -16.97 22.97 1.73
CA GLN A 170 -17.86 22.73 0.60
C GLN A 170 -17.67 21.28 0.11
N ASP A 171 -18.74 20.61 -0.28
CA ASP A 171 -18.64 19.24 -0.82
C ASP A 171 -18.28 19.23 -2.31
N GLU A 172 -18.56 20.33 -3.01
CA GLU A 172 -18.27 20.51 -4.42
C GLU A 172 -17.74 21.94 -4.64
N GLY A 173 -16.78 22.10 -5.55
CA GLY A 173 -16.25 23.41 -5.91
C GLY A 173 -14.73 23.44 -6.06
N ALA A 174 -14.17 24.63 -6.26
CA ALA A 174 -12.73 24.80 -6.50
C ALA A 174 -11.86 24.43 -5.29
N LEU A 175 -12.44 24.34 -4.09
CA LEU A 175 -11.76 23.96 -2.85
C LEU A 175 -11.92 22.48 -2.49
N THR A 176 -12.54 21.68 -3.37
CA THR A 176 -12.77 20.25 -3.12
C THR A 176 -12.32 19.42 -4.31
N LYS A 177 -11.42 18.47 -4.07
CA LYS A 177 -10.98 17.48 -5.06
C LYS A 177 -11.48 16.11 -4.62
N ARG A 178 -12.36 15.53 -5.44
CA ARG A 178 -12.78 14.14 -5.33
C ARG A 178 -11.79 13.25 -6.06
N MET A 179 -11.34 12.19 -5.40
CA MET A 179 -10.54 11.13 -6.01
C MET A 179 -11.08 9.80 -5.51
N CYS A 180 -11.34 8.88 -6.44
CA CYS A 180 -11.68 7.51 -6.08
C CYS A 180 -10.46 6.62 -6.20
N GLU A 181 -10.48 5.54 -5.44
CA GLU A 181 -9.56 4.44 -5.61
C GLU A 181 -9.51 4.01 -7.08
N LYS A 182 -8.32 4.10 -7.66
CA LYS A 182 -8.02 3.47 -8.94
C LYS A 182 -7.98 1.98 -8.66
N GLU A 183 -8.84 1.21 -9.33
CA GLU A 183 -8.73 -0.25 -9.32
C GLU A 183 -7.26 -0.62 -9.54
N SER A 184 -6.67 -1.19 -8.49
CA SER A 184 -5.26 -1.46 -8.53
C SER A 184 -5.04 -2.53 -9.59
N LEU A 185 -4.17 -2.21 -10.54
CA LEU A 185 -3.39 -3.22 -11.26
C LEU A 185 -2.21 -3.67 -10.38
N TYR A 186 -2.22 -3.34 -9.07
CA TYR A 186 -1.15 -3.35 -8.06
C TYR A 186 -1.62 -3.95 -6.73
N GLY A 187 -1.62 -5.28 -6.65
CA GLY A 187 -1.33 -6.04 -5.43
C GLY A 187 -2.17 -5.67 -4.23
N ASP A 188 -3.49 -5.82 -4.38
CA ASP A 188 -4.49 -5.63 -3.33
C ASP A 188 -4.61 -6.86 -2.41
N SER A 189 -3.51 -7.58 -2.21
CA SER A 189 -3.56 -8.92 -1.63
C SER A 189 -3.57 -8.92 -0.09
N THR A 190 -3.26 -7.79 0.57
CA THR A 190 -3.22 -7.71 2.04
C THR A 190 -4.53 -7.26 2.69
N ASP A 191 -5.39 -6.48 2.01
CA ASP A 191 -6.60 -5.89 2.61
C ASP A 191 -7.92 -6.51 2.11
N ARG A 192 -7.87 -7.46 1.17
CA ARG A 192 -9.07 -8.21 0.78
C ARG A 192 -9.47 -9.14 1.92
N PRO A 193 -10.72 -9.07 2.43
CA PRO A 193 -11.19 -10.03 3.41
C PRO A 193 -11.10 -11.43 2.80
N LEU A 194 -10.18 -12.24 3.33
CA LEU A 194 -9.94 -13.60 2.86
C LEU A 194 -11.23 -14.40 3.03
N LEU A 195 -11.86 -14.75 1.91
CA LEU A 195 -13.02 -15.62 1.93
C LEU A 195 -12.59 -17.05 2.28
N ASP A 196 -13.45 -17.78 2.98
CA ASP A 196 -13.25 -19.22 3.13
C ASP A 196 -13.40 -19.88 1.75
N CYS A 197 -12.31 -20.51 1.30
CA CYS A 197 -12.26 -21.13 -0.02
C CYS A 197 -13.25 -22.30 -0.13
N CYS A 198 -14.10 -22.27 -1.15
CA CYS A 198 -15.07 -23.33 -1.46
C CYS A 198 -14.63 -24.25 -2.61
N ALA A 199 -13.47 -24.01 -3.22
CA ALA A 199 -12.96 -24.85 -4.31
C ALA A 199 -12.62 -26.27 -3.87
N CYS A 200 -12.75 -27.21 -4.81
CA CYS A 200 -12.49 -28.64 -4.61
C CYS A 200 -11.25 -29.08 -5.37
N GLY A 201 -10.72 -30.24 -4.98
CA GLY A 201 -9.49 -30.79 -5.53
C GLY A 201 -8.28 -29.90 -5.22
N THR A 202 -7.28 -29.98 -6.09
CA THR A 202 -6.07 -29.16 -6.02
C THR A 202 -5.77 -28.54 -7.39
N ALA A 203 -5.03 -27.45 -7.38
CA ALA A 203 -4.54 -26.82 -8.60
C ALA A 203 -3.02 -26.64 -8.52
N LYS A 204 -2.36 -26.81 -9.66
CA LYS A 204 -0.93 -26.57 -9.85
C LYS A 204 -0.75 -25.31 -10.68
N TYR A 205 0.15 -24.46 -10.22
CA TYR A 205 0.46 -23.18 -10.85
C TYR A 205 1.92 -23.09 -11.20
N ARG A 206 2.22 -22.29 -12.22
CA ARG A 206 3.56 -21.79 -12.51
C ARG A 206 3.60 -20.30 -12.22
N VAL A 207 4.45 -19.91 -11.27
CA VAL A 207 4.79 -18.50 -11.05
C VAL A 207 6.04 -18.15 -11.85
N THR A 208 6.00 -17.05 -12.57
CA THR A 208 7.11 -16.52 -13.38
C THR A 208 7.40 -15.08 -12.99
N PHE A 209 8.66 -14.78 -12.69
CA PHE A 209 9.10 -13.45 -12.25
C PHE A 209 9.86 -12.73 -13.37
N TYR A 210 9.35 -11.56 -13.75
CA TYR A 210 9.93 -10.68 -14.76
C TYR A 210 10.50 -9.42 -14.08
N GLY A 211 11.82 -9.36 -13.92
CA GLY A 211 12.48 -8.14 -13.47
C GLY A 211 12.43 -7.05 -14.55
N ASN A 212 11.81 -5.90 -14.24
CA ASN A 212 11.76 -4.70 -15.08
C ASN A 212 12.69 -3.58 -14.59
N TRP A 213 13.41 -3.80 -13.49
CA TRP A 213 14.42 -2.90 -12.96
C TRP A 213 15.68 -2.90 -13.83
N SER A 214 15.88 -1.83 -14.58
CA SER A 214 17.01 -1.67 -15.49
C SER A 214 17.44 -0.20 -15.54
N GLU A 215 18.68 0.07 -15.92
CA GLU A 215 19.19 1.43 -16.07
C GLU A 215 18.35 2.28 -17.03
N LYS A 216 17.72 1.66 -18.03
CA LYS A 216 16.88 2.38 -18.99
C LYS A 216 15.57 2.87 -18.36
N ILE A 217 14.99 2.07 -17.45
CA ILE A 217 13.67 2.35 -16.86
C ILE A 217 13.83 3.13 -15.54
N HIS A 218 14.86 2.81 -14.76
CA HIS A 218 15.19 3.44 -13.48
C HIS A 218 16.64 3.96 -13.50
N PRO A 219 16.90 5.09 -14.18
CA PRO A 219 18.27 5.56 -14.43
C PRO A 219 18.97 6.18 -13.22
N LYS A 220 18.19 6.75 -12.27
CA LYS A 220 18.74 7.45 -11.11
C LYS A 220 19.51 6.48 -10.22
N ASP A 221 20.82 6.74 -10.09
CA ASP A 221 21.78 5.97 -9.28
C ASP A 221 21.79 4.45 -9.54
N TYR A 222 21.42 4.00 -10.74
CA TYR A 222 21.33 2.58 -11.05
C TYR A 222 22.68 1.85 -10.80
N PRO A 223 22.71 0.77 -9.98
CA PRO A 223 23.94 0.11 -9.58
C PRO A 223 24.48 -0.80 -10.69
N ARG A 224 25.13 -0.20 -11.69
CA ARG A 224 25.56 -0.85 -12.95
C ARG A 224 26.34 -2.16 -12.77
N ARG A 225 27.12 -2.29 -11.69
CA ARG A 225 27.98 -3.47 -11.45
C ARG A 225 27.38 -4.50 -10.50
N ALA A 226 26.53 -4.06 -9.58
CA ALA A 226 26.02 -4.89 -8.48
C ALA A 226 24.53 -5.23 -8.60
N ASN A 227 23.80 -4.67 -9.58
CA ASN A 227 22.37 -4.91 -9.75
C ASN A 227 22.02 -6.41 -9.88
N HIS A 228 21.13 -6.88 -9.02
CA HIS A 228 20.63 -8.24 -8.99
C HIS A 228 19.27 -8.35 -8.32
N TRP A 229 18.59 -9.47 -8.56
CA TRP A 229 17.52 -9.96 -7.70
C TRP A 229 18.06 -11.13 -6.88
N SER A 230 17.78 -11.15 -5.57
CA SER A 230 18.13 -12.30 -4.74
C SER A 230 17.31 -13.54 -5.13
N ALA A 231 17.62 -14.68 -4.54
CA ALA A 231 16.80 -15.87 -4.73
C ALA A 231 15.38 -15.59 -4.22
N LEU A 232 14.37 -15.82 -5.06
CA LEU A 232 12.98 -15.69 -4.66
C LEU A 232 12.61 -16.85 -3.73
N ILE A 233 12.01 -16.53 -2.60
CA ILE A 233 11.53 -17.48 -1.60
C ILE A 233 10.08 -17.16 -1.26
N GLY A 234 9.25 -18.19 -1.15
CA GLY A 234 7.85 -18.06 -0.85
C GLY A 234 7.19 -19.39 -0.50
N ALA A 235 5.87 -19.37 -0.39
CA ALA A 235 5.09 -20.56 -0.10
C ALA A 235 3.66 -20.44 -0.64
N SER A 236 3.03 -21.60 -0.91
CA SER A 236 1.58 -21.71 -0.84
C SER A 236 1.17 -22.12 0.58
N HIS A 237 0.21 -21.40 1.16
CA HIS A 237 -0.09 -21.50 2.58
C HIS A 237 -1.55 -21.19 2.93
N SER A 238 -1.92 -21.50 4.17
CA SER A 238 -3.21 -21.18 4.78
C SER A 238 -3.26 -19.74 5.29
N LYS A 239 -4.45 -19.28 5.65
CA LYS A 239 -4.65 -17.97 6.31
C LYS A 239 -4.03 -17.85 7.70
N ASN A 240 -3.60 -18.96 8.32
CA ASN A 240 -2.96 -18.93 9.65
C ASN A 240 -1.48 -18.54 9.59
N TYR A 241 -0.91 -18.52 8.39
CA TYR A 241 0.48 -18.13 8.19
C TYR A 241 0.56 -16.84 7.36
N VAL A 242 1.29 -15.86 7.89
CA VAL A 242 1.65 -14.62 7.19
C VAL A 242 3.15 -14.64 6.95
N LEU A 243 3.56 -14.63 5.67
CA LEU A 243 4.96 -14.57 5.27
C LEU A 243 5.56 -13.19 5.54
N TRP A 244 4.85 -12.16 5.10
CA TRP A 244 5.07 -10.73 5.33
C TRP A 244 3.75 -10.01 4.99
N GLU A 245 3.50 -8.83 5.52
CA GLU A 245 2.31 -8.02 5.19
C GLU A 245 2.60 -6.53 5.40
N TYR A 246 1.93 -5.66 4.66
CA TYR A 246 2.03 -4.22 4.90
C TYR A 246 1.49 -3.86 6.29
N GLY A 247 2.16 -2.94 6.98
CA GLY A 247 1.87 -2.61 8.39
C GLY A 247 2.37 -3.66 9.39
N GLY A 248 2.79 -4.84 8.93
CA GLY A 248 3.47 -5.87 9.71
C GLY A 248 4.91 -5.50 10.04
N THR A 249 5.56 -6.29 10.90
CA THR A 249 6.99 -6.17 11.21
C THR A 249 7.72 -7.35 10.56
N ALA A 250 8.84 -7.11 9.87
CA ALA A 250 9.59 -8.18 9.22
C ALA A 250 10.15 -9.19 10.24
N SER A 251 9.99 -10.49 9.95
CA SER A 251 10.63 -11.57 10.70
C SER A 251 12.14 -11.56 10.49
N GLU A 252 12.88 -12.36 11.26
CA GLU A 252 14.32 -12.54 11.04
C GLU A 252 14.61 -13.12 9.64
N GLY A 253 13.77 -14.05 9.15
CA GLY A 253 13.82 -14.55 7.78
C GLY A 253 13.63 -13.46 6.74
N VAL A 254 12.62 -12.59 6.90
CA VAL A 254 12.36 -11.48 5.97
C VAL A 254 13.52 -10.48 5.99
N LYS A 255 14.04 -10.14 7.18
CA LYS A 255 15.20 -9.27 7.34
C LYS A 255 16.44 -9.80 6.62
N GLN A 256 16.75 -11.10 6.75
CA GLN A 256 17.91 -11.68 6.07
C GLN A 256 17.76 -11.73 4.54
N VAL A 257 16.53 -11.87 4.02
CA VAL A 257 16.28 -11.69 2.60
C VAL A 257 16.52 -10.23 2.21
N ALA A 258 15.94 -9.29 2.96
CA ALA A 258 15.98 -7.86 2.69
C ALA A 258 17.39 -7.26 2.70
N GLU A 259 18.22 -7.60 3.68
CA GLU A 259 19.54 -6.98 3.87
C GLU A 259 20.68 -7.78 3.20
N LEU A 260 20.54 -9.11 3.09
CA LEU A 260 21.63 -10.00 2.67
C LEU A 260 21.32 -10.80 1.40
N GLY A 261 20.07 -10.77 0.92
CA GLY A 261 19.61 -11.61 -0.18
C GLY A 261 19.62 -13.11 0.16
N SER A 262 19.66 -13.47 1.46
CA SER A 262 19.79 -14.85 1.92
C SER A 262 18.43 -15.47 2.23
N PRO A 263 17.97 -16.49 1.48
CA PRO A 263 16.68 -17.14 1.73
C PRO A 263 16.74 -18.22 2.82
N VAL A 264 17.92 -18.51 3.37
CA VAL A 264 18.15 -19.68 4.25
C VAL A 264 17.23 -19.64 5.47
N LYS A 265 17.26 -18.52 6.19
CA LYS A 265 16.44 -18.36 7.40
C LYS A 265 14.95 -18.33 7.09
N MET A 266 14.57 -17.70 5.99
CA MET A 266 13.18 -17.65 5.54
C MET A 266 12.64 -19.05 5.19
N GLU A 267 13.45 -19.88 4.54
CA GLU A 267 13.08 -21.26 4.24
C GLU A 267 12.90 -22.10 5.53
N GLU A 268 13.76 -21.92 6.53
CA GLU A 268 13.58 -22.55 7.84
C GLU A 268 12.26 -22.15 8.49
N GLU A 269 11.93 -20.86 8.51
CA GLU A 269 10.69 -20.33 9.09
C GLU A 269 9.45 -20.87 8.37
N ILE A 270 9.47 -20.93 7.03
CA ILE A 270 8.38 -21.50 6.23
C ILE A 270 8.18 -22.98 6.58
N ARG A 271 9.27 -23.77 6.60
CA ARG A 271 9.19 -25.22 6.87
C ARG A 271 8.70 -25.53 8.29
N GLN A 272 8.99 -24.65 9.25
CA GLN A 272 8.50 -24.78 10.63
C GLN A 272 6.98 -24.63 10.75
N LYS A 273 6.28 -24.09 9.74
CA LYS A 273 4.82 -23.96 9.75
C LYS A 273 4.09 -25.27 9.43
N GLY A 274 4.80 -26.33 9.04
CA GLY A 274 4.24 -27.67 8.89
C GLY A 274 3.01 -27.68 7.97
N ASP A 275 1.87 -28.12 8.50
CA ASP A 275 0.64 -28.32 7.74
C ASP A 275 0.01 -27.04 7.20
N ASP A 276 0.36 -25.86 7.72
CA ASP A 276 -0.11 -24.57 7.18
C ASP A 276 0.54 -24.21 5.82
N VAL A 277 1.58 -24.94 5.39
CA VAL A 277 2.29 -24.73 4.13
C VAL A 277 2.17 -25.97 3.25
N LEU A 278 1.86 -25.78 1.96
CA LEU A 278 1.76 -26.89 1.00
C LEU A 278 3.02 -27.04 0.15
N THR A 279 3.50 -25.94 -0.44
CA THR A 279 4.71 -25.95 -1.27
C THR A 279 5.62 -24.79 -0.86
N VAL A 280 6.92 -25.05 -0.69
CA VAL A 280 7.94 -24.00 -0.61
C VAL A 280 8.34 -23.58 -2.03
N ILE A 281 8.17 -22.31 -2.36
CA ILE A 281 8.46 -21.74 -3.67
C ILE A 281 9.88 -21.20 -3.67
N LYS A 282 10.72 -21.66 -4.61
CA LYS A 282 12.12 -21.24 -4.73
C LYS A 282 12.48 -20.94 -6.17
N MET A 283 13.14 -19.82 -6.42
CA MET A 283 13.76 -19.53 -7.72
C MET A 283 15.22 -19.09 -7.55
N LYS A 284 16.01 -19.29 -8.61
CA LYS A 284 17.41 -18.86 -8.63
C LYS A 284 17.50 -17.32 -8.68
N ALA A 285 18.51 -16.78 -8.00
CA ALA A 285 18.87 -15.37 -8.07
C ALA A 285 19.21 -14.94 -9.51
N GLN A 286 19.08 -13.65 -9.79
CA GLN A 286 19.31 -13.09 -11.12
C GLN A 286 20.46 -12.08 -11.12
N TRP A 287 21.55 -12.42 -11.81
CA TRP A 287 22.72 -11.56 -12.00
C TRP A 287 23.06 -11.46 -13.50
N PRO A 288 23.06 -10.26 -14.11
CA PRO A 288 22.54 -8.97 -13.57
C PRO A 288 21.01 -8.99 -13.36
N ALA A 289 20.43 -7.95 -12.78
CA ALA A 289 18.99 -7.88 -12.50
C ALA A 289 18.13 -8.02 -13.77
N TRP A 290 18.52 -7.37 -14.88
CA TRP A 290 17.76 -7.35 -16.12
C TRP A 290 18.53 -7.97 -17.30
N GLN A 291 17.82 -8.77 -18.09
CA GLN A 291 18.26 -9.28 -19.39
C GLN A 291 17.02 -9.46 -20.28
N PRO A 292 17.13 -9.28 -21.62
CA PRO A 292 16.02 -9.57 -22.50
C PRO A 292 15.74 -11.08 -22.54
N LEU A 293 14.49 -11.46 -22.80
CA LEU A 293 14.02 -12.85 -22.68
C LEU A 293 14.73 -13.83 -23.64
N ASN A 294 15.26 -13.35 -24.76
CA ASN A 294 16.06 -14.14 -25.69
C ASN A 294 17.48 -14.45 -25.18
N VAL A 295 17.96 -13.73 -24.15
CA VAL A 295 19.27 -13.94 -23.51
C VAL A 295 19.12 -14.76 -22.23
N ARG A 296 18.11 -14.44 -21.40
CA ARG A 296 17.83 -15.17 -20.16
C ARG A 296 16.34 -15.35 -19.99
N ALA A 297 15.91 -16.60 -19.83
CA ALA A 297 14.54 -16.93 -19.47
C ALA A 297 14.18 -16.29 -18.12
N ALA A 298 12.94 -15.83 -18.00
CA ALA A 298 12.39 -15.40 -16.73
C ALA A 298 12.38 -16.59 -15.76
N PRO A 299 12.90 -16.47 -14.53
CA PRO A 299 12.85 -17.53 -13.54
C PRO A 299 11.40 -17.88 -13.25
N SER A 300 11.14 -19.17 -13.09
CA SER A 300 9.83 -19.69 -12.73
C SER A 300 9.95 -20.86 -11.76
N ALA A 301 8.86 -21.10 -11.04
CA ALA A 301 8.70 -22.21 -10.10
C ALA A 301 7.26 -22.70 -10.17
N GLU A 302 7.07 -23.99 -9.88
CA GLU A 302 5.74 -24.58 -9.81
C GLU A 302 5.36 -24.83 -8.35
N PHE A 303 4.08 -24.65 -8.04
CA PHE A 303 3.53 -24.89 -6.71
C PHE A 303 2.10 -25.37 -6.80
N SER A 304 1.65 -26.04 -5.74
CA SER A 304 0.28 -26.52 -5.64
C SER A 304 -0.48 -25.73 -4.59
N VAL A 305 -1.79 -25.63 -4.79
CA VAL A 305 -2.76 -25.12 -3.83
C VAL A 305 -3.88 -26.12 -3.61
N ASP A 306 -4.49 -26.04 -2.44
CA ASP A 306 -5.71 -26.77 -2.08
C ASP A 306 -6.66 -25.86 -1.32
N ARG A 307 -7.84 -26.39 -0.97
CA ARG A 307 -8.90 -25.64 -0.28
C ARG A 307 -8.43 -24.95 1.02
N THR A 308 -7.47 -25.52 1.72
CA THR A 308 -6.95 -24.96 2.99
C THR A 308 -5.75 -24.05 2.78
N ARG A 309 -4.95 -24.31 1.76
CA ARG A 309 -3.68 -23.63 1.45
C ARG A 309 -3.77 -23.02 0.05
N HIS A 310 -4.73 -22.11 -0.07
CA HIS A 310 -5.12 -21.45 -1.32
C HIS A 310 -4.42 -20.10 -1.54
N LEU A 311 -3.64 -19.64 -0.55
CA LEU A 311 -2.90 -18.38 -0.61
C LEU A 311 -1.48 -18.63 -1.10
N MET A 312 -0.91 -17.64 -1.76
CA MET A 312 0.48 -17.65 -2.19
C MET A 312 1.19 -16.35 -1.78
N SER A 313 2.34 -16.49 -1.14
CA SER A 313 3.21 -15.37 -0.79
C SER A 313 4.64 -15.64 -1.24
N PHE A 314 5.36 -14.59 -1.62
CA PHE A 314 6.80 -14.65 -1.84
C PHE A 314 7.45 -13.29 -1.64
N LEU A 315 8.77 -13.29 -1.53
CA LEU A 315 9.60 -12.09 -1.61
C LEU A 315 10.92 -12.37 -2.34
N THR A 316 11.49 -11.32 -2.90
CA THR A 316 12.86 -11.27 -3.43
C THR A 316 13.42 -9.86 -3.24
N MET A 317 14.70 -9.78 -2.89
CA MET A 317 15.40 -8.53 -2.61
C MET A 317 15.84 -7.88 -3.91
N MET A 318 15.63 -6.57 -4.00
CA MET A 318 16.27 -5.72 -5.00
C MET A 318 17.68 -5.37 -4.52
N GLY A 319 18.72 -5.87 -5.20
CA GLY A 319 20.09 -5.75 -4.72
C GLY A 319 21.00 -4.93 -5.63
N PRO A 320 21.90 -4.09 -5.10
CA PRO A 320 22.00 -3.69 -3.70
C PRO A 320 20.86 -2.76 -3.28
N SER A 321 20.42 -2.88 -2.04
CA SER A 321 19.54 -1.93 -1.36
C SER A 321 19.78 -2.03 0.16
N PRO A 322 19.31 -1.07 0.96
CA PRO A 322 19.33 -1.17 2.42
C PRO A 322 18.57 -2.41 2.90
N ASP A 323 17.28 -2.48 2.55
CA ASP A 323 16.37 -3.54 2.97
C ASP A 323 15.13 -3.65 2.04
N TRP A 324 15.30 -3.35 0.75
CA TRP A 324 14.19 -3.25 -0.19
C TRP A 324 13.89 -4.56 -0.91
N ASN A 325 12.61 -4.93 -0.94
CA ASN A 325 12.12 -6.15 -1.56
C ASN A 325 10.97 -5.87 -2.52
N VAL A 326 10.62 -6.88 -3.31
CA VAL A 326 9.32 -7.00 -3.99
C VAL A 326 8.72 -8.35 -3.67
N GLY A 327 7.39 -8.46 -3.75
CA GLY A 327 6.72 -9.72 -3.48
C GLY A 327 5.21 -9.63 -3.61
N LEU A 328 4.54 -10.76 -3.46
CA LEU A 328 3.11 -10.83 -3.15
C LEU A 328 2.91 -11.37 -1.74
N SER A 329 1.88 -10.89 -1.07
CA SER A 329 1.48 -11.33 0.27
C SER A 329 0.04 -11.81 0.22
N ALA A 330 -0.20 -13.07 0.57
CA ALA A 330 -1.52 -13.67 0.69
C ALA A 330 -2.38 -13.59 -0.60
N GLU A 331 -1.76 -13.75 -1.78
CA GLU A 331 -2.50 -13.79 -3.05
C GLU A 331 -3.44 -15.01 -3.09
N ASP A 332 -4.74 -14.76 -3.14
CA ASP A 332 -5.77 -15.81 -3.12
C ASP A 332 -6.03 -16.38 -4.52
N LEU A 333 -5.74 -17.66 -4.71
CA LEU A 333 -5.97 -18.35 -5.97
C LEU A 333 -7.34 -19.06 -6.04
N CYS A 334 -8.10 -19.05 -4.95
CA CYS A 334 -9.46 -19.55 -4.89
C CYS A 334 -10.45 -18.48 -5.37
N THR A 335 -11.40 -18.86 -6.21
CA THR A 335 -12.42 -17.93 -6.73
C THR A 335 -13.75 -18.07 -5.99
N LYS A 336 -14.58 -17.02 -6.05
CA LYS A 336 -15.93 -17.03 -5.46
C LYS A 336 -16.86 -18.06 -6.11
N GLU A 337 -16.53 -18.47 -7.33
CA GLU A 337 -17.24 -19.49 -8.10
C GLU A 337 -16.81 -20.92 -7.72
N CYS A 338 -16.11 -21.10 -6.59
CA CYS A 338 -15.58 -22.38 -6.12
C CYS A 338 -14.63 -23.04 -7.14
N GLY A 339 -13.88 -22.20 -7.87
CA GLY A 339 -12.87 -22.60 -8.83
C GLY A 339 -11.48 -22.10 -8.44
N TRP A 340 -10.56 -22.29 -9.38
CA TRP A 340 -9.15 -21.90 -9.27
C TRP A 340 -8.85 -20.82 -10.31
N ALA A 341 -8.27 -19.69 -9.93
CA ALA A 341 -7.99 -18.59 -10.85
C ALA A 341 -7.10 -19.06 -12.01
N GLN A 342 -7.47 -18.80 -13.28
CA GLN A 342 -6.67 -19.29 -14.41
C GLN A 342 -5.32 -18.56 -14.51
N LYS A 343 -5.31 -17.25 -14.29
CA LYS A 343 -4.13 -16.40 -14.48
C LYS A 343 -4.22 -15.15 -13.63
N VAL A 344 -3.13 -14.84 -12.92
CA VAL A 344 -2.91 -13.58 -12.21
C VAL A 344 -1.67 -12.91 -12.81
N VAL A 345 -1.78 -11.63 -13.14
CA VAL A 345 -0.66 -10.82 -13.62
C VAL A 345 -0.58 -9.59 -12.75
N GLN A 346 0.57 -9.39 -12.12
CA GLN A 346 0.72 -8.38 -11.10
C GLN A 346 2.03 -7.62 -11.28
N ASP A 347 1.94 -6.32 -11.51
CA ASP A 347 3.10 -5.43 -11.50
C ASP A 347 3.50 -5.11 -10.04
N LEU A 348 4.79 -4.96 -9.77
CA LEU A 348 5.33 -4.84 -8.42
C LEU A 348 6.19 -3.57 -8.29
N ILE A 349 6.01 -2.87 -7.17
CA ILE A 349 6.88 -1.79 -6.70
C ILE A 349 7.68 -2.27 -5.48
N PRO A 350 8.85 -1.66 -5.19
CA PRO A 350 9.61 -2.03 -4.01
C PRO A 350 8.89 -1.65 -2.73
N TRP A 351 9.14 -2.43 -1.69
CA TRP A 351 8.74 -2.15 -0.31
C TRP A 351 9.93 -2.25 0.62
N ASP A 352 9.87 -1.45 1.68
CA ASP A 352 10.88 -1.30 2.73
C ASP A 352 10.57 -2.27 3.87
N ALA A 353 11.56 -3.03 4.34
CA ALA A 353 11.38 -4.01 5.41
C ALA A 353 11.37 -3.38 6.82
N GLY A 354 11.76 -2.12 6.94
CA GLY A 354 11.83 -1.36 8.18
C GLY A 354 13.01 -1.71 9.08
N THR A 355 14.09 -2.29 8.52
CA THR A 355 15.24 -2.81 9.28
C THR A 355 16.54 -2.04 9.03
N ASP A 356 16.68 -1.35 7.89
CA ASP A 356 17.84 -0.50 7.56
C ASP A 356 17.42 0.88 7.00
N GLY A 357 17.88 1.95 7.64
CA GLY A 357 17.55 3.34 7.31
C GLY A 357 18.44 3.96 6.23
N GLY A 358 19.08 3.16 5.39
CA GLY A 358 19.73 3.63 4.16
C GLY A 358 18.73 4.25 3.19
N VAL A 359 19.18 5.23 2.40
CA VAL A 359 18.27 6.05 1.57
C VAL A 359 18.44 5.84 0.05
N SER A 360 19.47 5.10 -0.35
CA SER A 360 19.82 4.80 -1.75
C SER A 360 20.42 3.39 -1.85
N TYR A 361 20.50 2.83 -3.06
CA TYR A 361 20.88 1.43 -3.32
C TYR A 361 22.17 0.98 -2.61
N GLU A 362 23.21 1.81 -2.63
CA GLU A 362 24.54 1.49 -2.09
C GLU A 362 24.84 2.25 -0.78
N SER A 363 23.80 2.62 -0.03
CA SER A 363 23.97 3.26 1.28
C SER A 363 24.69 2.30 2.24
N PRO A 364 25.57 2.81 3.13
CA PRO A 364 26.11 2.00 4.22
C PRO A 364 24.98 1.55 5.15
N ASN A 365 25.12 0.36 5.72
CA ASN A 365 24.14 -0.18 6.66
C ASN A 365 23.90 0.77 7.84
N LYS A 366 22.64 1.02 8.13
CA LYS A 366 22.18 1.90 9.21
C LYS A 366 20.96 1.26 9.88
N PRO A 367 21.14 0.39 10.90
CA PRO A 367 20.04 -0.31 11.53
C PRO A 367 18.92 0.61 12.03
N THR A 368 17.68 0.27 11.72
CA THR A 368 16.47 0.99 12.17
C THR A 368 16.05 0.46 13.54
N LEU A 369 16.07 1.32 14.56
CA LEU A 369 15.79 0.97 15.95
C LEU A 369 14.84 1.99 16.61
N PRO A 370 13.62 1.60 17.05
CA PRO A 370 13.00 0.27 16.88
C PRO A 370 12.73 -0.04 15.40
N GLN A 371 12.50 -1.31 15.08
CA GLN A 371 12.17 -1.72 13.72
C GLN A 371 10.86 -1.06 13.27
N ASP A 372 10.87 -0.49 12.07
CA ASP A 372 9.70 0.13 11.46
C ASP A 372 8.76 -0.93 10.84
N LYS A 373 7.58 -0.49 10.42
CA LYS A 373 6.61 -1.35 9.74
C LYS A 373 6.93 -1.48 8.27
N ILE A 374 6.66 -2.67 7.72
CA ILE A 374 6.75 -2.92 6.28
C ILE A 374 5.80 -1.98 5.55
N ARG A 375 6.33 -1.26 4.57
CA ARG A 375 5.56 -0.27 3.79
C ARG A 375 6.05 -0.24 2.34
N PRO A 376 5.19 0.11 1.37
CA PRO A 376 5.67 0.38 0.01
C PRO A 376 6.61 1.60 0.02
N LEU A 377 7.59 1.61 -0.87
CA LEU A 377 8.35 2.82 -1.15
C LEU A 377 7.44 3.83 -1.86
N THR A 378 7.66 5.11 -1.58
CA THR A 378 7.01 6.20 -2.30
C THR A 378 8.03 7.09 -3.00
N SER A 379 7.57 7.80 -4.03
CA SER A 379 8.38 8.77 -4.77
C SER A 379 8.82 9.98 -3.93
N LEU A 380 8.41 10.07 -2.67
CA LEU A 380 8.69 11.21 -1.79
C LEU A 380 9.42 10.81 -0.51
N ASP A 381 9.84 9.54 -0.39
CA ASP A 381 10.46 9.01 0.83
C ASP A 381 11.71 9.79 1.26
N HIS A 382 12.60 10.09 0.31
CA HIS A 382 13.82 10.84 0.59
C HIS A 382 14.41 11.46 -0.69
N PRO A 383 14.93 12.70 -0.70
CA PRO A 383 15.50 13.33 -1.90
C PRO A 383 16.61 12.52 -2.60
N GLN A 384 17.39 11.76 -1.81
CA GLN A 384 18.46 10.89 -2.31
C GLN A 384 17.96 9.50 -2.73
N SER A 385 16.68 9.18 -2.56
CA SER A 385 16.13 7.92 -3.04
C SER A 385 16.19 7.86 -4.56
N PRO A 386 16.58 6.71 -5.15
CA PRO A 386 16.58 6.53 -6.59
C PRO A 386 15.17 6.55 -7.19
N PHE A 387 14.14 6.37 -6.36
CA PHE A 387 12.74 6.48 -6.75
C PHE A 387 12.15 7.86 -6.48
N TYR A 388 12.94 8.80 -5.96
CA TYR A 388 12.43 10.13 -5.61
C TYR A 388 12.09 10.96 -6.84
N ASP A 389 10.86 11.44 -6.86
CA ASP A 389 10.32 12.40 -7.81
C ASP A 389 9.79 13.61 -7.02
N PRO A 390 10.33 14.83 -7.23
CA PRO A 390 9.81 16.02 -6.55
C PRO A 390 8.34 16.31 -6.87
N GLU A 391 7.78 15.82 -7.98
CA GLU A 391 6.36 15.97 -8.32
C GLU A 391 5.48 14.90 -7.63
N GLY A 392 6.11 13.90 -7.00
CA GLY A 392 5.43 12.76 -6.38
C GLY A 392 4.89 11.77 -7.41
N GLY A 393 3.78 11.10 -7.09
CA GLY A 393 3.15 10.12 -7.97
C GLY A 393 3.66 8.68 -7.78
N ALA A 394 3.17 7.77 -8.63
CA ALA A 394 3.43 6.34 -8.49
C ALA A 394 4.82 5.95 -9.00
N ILE A 395 5.52 5.08 -8.27
CA ILE A 395 6.79 4.50 -8.71
C ILE A 395 6.55 3.62 -9.94
N THR A 396 7.36 3.80 -10.98
CA THR A 396 7.37 2.89 -12.14
C THR A 396 7.71 1.46 -11.70
N PRO A 397 6.92 0.44 -12.10
CA PRO A 397 7.11 -0.93 -11.64
C PRO A 397 8.49 -1.48 -11.93
N VAL A 398 9.04 -2.15 -10.94
CA VAL A 398 10.40 -2.72 -10.98
C VAL A 398 10.37 -4.20 -11.33
N ALA A 399 9.22 -4.85 -11.22
CA ALA A 399 9.02 -6.23 -11.63
C ALA A 399 7.56 -6.49 -12.00
N ARG A 400 7.33 -7.62 -12.66
CA ARG A 400 6.01 -8.19 -12.93
C ARG A 400 6.05 -9.66 -12.58
N VAL A 401 5.02 -10.16 -11.91
CA VAL A 401 4.82 -11.58 -11.67
C VAL A 401 3.62 -12.07 -12.47
N MET A 402 3.74 -13.26 -13.04
CA MET A 402 2.64 -13.97 -13.70
C MET A 402 2.47 -15.34 -13.05
N VAL A 403 1.30 -15.59 -12.53
CA VAL A 403 0.89 -16.87 -11.92
C VAL A 403 -0.14 -17.50 -12.86
N GLU A 404 0.19 -18.63 -13.47
CA GLU A 404 -0.66 -19.29 -14.45
C GLU A 404 -0.98 -20.70 -14.01
N ARG A 405 -2.27 -21.06 -14.04
CA ARG A 405 -2.72 -22.41 -13.72
C ARG A 405 -2.31 -23.36 -14.84
N ILE A 406 -1.62 -24.42 -14.49
CA ILE A 406 -1.08 -25.41 -15.44
C ILE A 406 -1.74 -26.78 -15.32
N ALA A 407 -2.37 -27.08 -14.18
CA ALA A 407 -3.12 -28.31 -13.99
C ALA A 407 -4.14 -28.17 -12.85
N ARG A 408 -5.20 -28.97 -12.90
CA ARG A 408 -6.12 -29.26 -11.79
C ARG A 408 -6.19 -30.76 -11.56
N LYS A 409 -6.44 -31.16 -10.32
CA LYS A 409 -6.49 -32.56 -9.91
C LYS A 409 -7.65 -32.82 -8.94
N GLY A 410 -8.28 -33.97 -9.05
CA GLY A 410 -9.43 -34.37 -8.23
C GLY A 410 -10.76 -33.79 -8.72
N GLU A 411 -11.85 -34.15 -8.04
CA GLU A 411 -13.19 -33.65 -8.36
C GLU A 411 -13.25 -32.12 -8.25
N GLN A 412 -13.75 -31.48 -9.31
CA GLN A 412 -13.91 -30.04 -9.39
C GLN A 412 -15.36 -29.66 -9.05
N CYS A 413 -15.57 -28.55 -8.35
CA CYS A 413 -16.89 -28.09 -7.90
C CYS A 413 -17.18 -26.63 -8.28
N ASN A 414 -16.54 -26.14 -9.33
CA ASN A 414 -16.76 -24.81 -9.87
C ASN A 414 -18.22 -24.62 -10.31
N ILE A 415 -18.85 -23.53 -9.87
CA ILE A 415 -20.26 -23.18 -10.18
C ILE A 415 -20.41 -22.82 -11.66
N VAL A 416 -19.41 -22.12 -12.21
CA VAL A 416 -19.34 -21.77 -13.63
C VAL A 416 -18.45 -22.78 -14.34
N PRO A 417 -18.86 -23.36 -15.49
CA PRO A 417 -18.02 -24.26 -16.26
C PRO A 417 -16.69 -23.61 -16.64
N ASP A 418 -15.59 -24.29 -16.33
CA ASP A 418 -14.25 -23.90 -16.73
C ASP A 418 -13.87 -24.66 -18.01
N ASN A 419 -13.76 -23.93 -19.12
CA ASN A 419 -13.55 -24.51 -20.46
C ASN A 419 -12.08 -24.87 -20.74
N VAL A 420 -11.16 -24.64 -19.79
CA VAL A 420 -9.75 -25.02 -19.94
C VAL A 420 -9.60 -26.51 -19.63
N ASP A 421 -9.13 -27.28 -20.61
CA ASP A 421 -8.84 -28.71 -20.46
C ASP A 421 -7.45 -28.91 -19.82
N ASP A 422 -7.38 -28.69 -18.51
CA ASP A 422 -6.19 -28.83 -17.68
C ASP A 422 -6.38 -29.79 -16.50
N ILE A 423 -7.46 -30.60 -16.53
CA ILE A 423 -7.74 -31.59 -15.49
C ILE A 423 -6.90 -32.83 -15.78
N VAL A 424 -5.96 -33.12 -14.89
CA VAL A 424 -5.11 -34.31 -14.98
C VAL A 424 -5.75 -35.43 -14.17
N ALA A 425 -6.04 -36.55 -14.81
CA ALA A 425 -6.55 -37.74 -14.13
C ALA A 425 -5.51 -38.25 -13.10
N ASP A 426 -6.00 -38.92 -12.06
CA ASP A 426 -5.18 -39.82 -11.22
C ASP A 426 -4.70 -41.01 -12.08
N ILE A 427 -3.79 -40.75 -13.03
CA ILE A 427 -2.96 -41.81 -13.57
C ILE A 427 -2.15 -42.28 -12.36
N ALA A 428 -2.34 -43.55 -11.98
CA ALA A 428 -1.56 -44.22 -10.94
C ALA A 428 -0.12 -43.75 -11.08
N GLN A 429 0.48 -43.29 -9.98
CA GLN A 429 1.86 -42.82 -9.92
C GLN A 429 2.66 -43.62 -10.95
N GLU A 430 3.04 -42.99 -12.08
CA GLU A 430 4.26 -43.44 -12.71
C GLU A 430 5.25 -43.37 -11.56
N GLU A 431 5.68 -44.54 -11.11
CA GLU A 431 6.80 -44.67 -10.22
C GLU A 431 7.81 -43.70 -10.80
N LYS A 432 8.03 -42.59 -10.09
CA LYS A 432 9.26 -41.87 -10.30
C LYS A 432 10.27 -42.95 -10.03
N GLU A 433 10.88 -43.48 -11.09
CA GLU A 433 12.23 -43.96 -10.98
C GLU A 433 12.93 -42.82 -10.25
N GLU A 434 13.18 -43.02 -8.96
CA GLU A 434 14.18 -42.27 -8.25
C GLU A 434 15.45 -42.52 -9.04
N ASP A 435 15.66 -41.66 -10.04
CA ASP A 435 16.95 -41.46 -10.64
C ASP A 435 17.79 -40.82 -9.53
N ASP A 436 18.33 -41.72 -8.70
CA ASP A 436 19.28 -41.50 -7.62
C ASP A 436 20.64 -41.02 -8.20
N THR A 437 20.61 -40.33 -9.34
CA THR A 437 21.74 -39.61 -9.90
C THR A 437 21.78 -38.23 -9.24
N PRO A 438 22.73 -37.98 -8.33
CA PRO A 438 22.92 -36.63 -7.81
C PRO A 438 23.18 -35.68 -8.97
N GLU A 439 22.44 -34.57 -8.98
CA GLU A 439 22.62 -33.47 -9.93
C GLU A 439 24.11 -33.22 -10.12
N THR A 440 24.51 -33.39 -11.37
CA THR A 440 25.89 -33.51 -11.81
C THR A 440 26.74 -32.39 -11.24
N CYS A 441 27.58 -32.75 -10.27
CA CYS A 441 28.82 -32.08 -10.04
C CYS A 441 29.53 -31.98 -11.39
N ILE A 442 29.61 -30.78 -11.98
CA ILE A 442 30.31 -30.59 -13.23
C ILE A 442 31.78 -30.89 -12.91
N TYR A 443 32.37 -31.96 -13.44
CA TYR A 443 33.78 -32.24 -13.21
C TYR A 443 34.65 -31.61 -14.30
N SER A 444 35.90 -31.29 -13.98
CA SER A 444 36.92 -31.01 -14.99
C SER A 444 37.19 -32.24 -15.86
N ASN A 445 37.88 -32.04 -16.98
CA ASN A 445 38.48 -33.16 -17.72
C ASN A 445 39.43 -33.94 -16.79
N TRP A 446 39.53 -35.25 -17.03
CA TRP A 446 40.48 -36.12 -16.32
C TRP A 446 41.92 -35.72 -16.63
N SER A 447 42.80 -35.84 -15.63
CA SER A 447 44.24 -35.81 -15.83
C SER A 447 44.70 -36.98 -16.72
N PRO A 448 45.89 -36.90 -17.34
CA PRO A 448 46.56 -38.06 -17.91
C PRO A 448 46.74 -39.17 -16.86
N TRP A 449 46.80 -40.41 -17.33
CA TRP A 449 47.05 -41.57 -16.48
C TRP A 449 48.47 -41.56 -15.91
N SER A 450 48.61 -41.92 -14.64
CA SER A 450 49.92 -42.16 -14.01
C SER A 450 50.70 -43.28 -14.71
N ALA A 451 51.99 -43.39 -14.39
CA ALA A 451 52.76 -44.60 -14.70
C ALA A 451 52.09 -45.83 -14.06
N CYS A 452 52.28 -47.00 -14.68
CA CYS A 452 51.79 -48.26 -14.14
C CYS A 452 52.53 -48.60 -12.84
N SER A 453 51.80 -49.01 -11.80
CA SER A 453 52.40 -49.34 -10.50
C SER A 453 53.28 -50.58 -10.53
N SER A 454 53.19 -51.40 -11.59
CA SER A 454 54.06 -52.55 -11.79
C SER A 454 55.10 -52.22 -12.84
N ALA A 455 56.38 -52.31 -12.46
CA ALA A 455 57.52 -52.18 -13.38
C ALA A 455 57.90 -53.53 -14.02
N THR A 456 57.34 -54.63 -13.53
CA THR A 456 57.45 -55.99 -14.09
C THR A 456 56.14 -56.36 -14.79
N CYS A 457 56.15 -57.25 -15.79
CA CYS A 457 55.00 -57.62 -16.65
C CYS A 457 53.80 -58.29 -15.94
N GLU A 458 53.64 -58.04 -14.65
CA GLU A 458 52.50 -58.41 -13.83
C GLU A 458 51.38 -57.35 -13.91
N LYS A 459 50.19 -57.69 -13.37
CA LYS A 459 49.04 -56.79 -13.37
C LYS A 459 49.29 -55.58 -12.46
N GLY A 460 49.52 -54.41 -13.05
CA GLY A 460 49.66 -53.14 -12.31
C GLY A 460 48.39 -52.28 -12.35
N LYS A 461 48.34 -51.26 -11.48
CA LYS A 461 47.27 -50.26 -11.43
C LYS A 461 47.79 -48.91 -11.94
N ARG A 462 46.90 -48.15 -12.60
CA ARG A 462 47.15 -46.75 -13.01
C ARG A 462 46.04 -45.89 -12.40
N MET A 463 46.38 -44.65 -12.04
CA MET A 463 45.44 -43.69 -11.46
C MET A 463 45.34 -42.44 -12.32
N ARG A 464 44.18 -41.81 -12.29
CA ARG A 464 43.92 -40.48 -12.86
C ARG A 464 42.95 -39.74 -11.95
N GLN A 465 42.94 -38.41 -12.00
CA GLN A 465 42.15 -37.56 -11.12
C GLN A 465 41.39 -36.51 -11.92
N ARG A 466 40.26 -36.04 -11.41
CA ARG A 466 39.51 -34.88 -11.92
C ARG A 466 38.96 -34.08 -10.75
N MET A 467 38.74 -32.79 -10.93
CA MET A 467 38.23 -31.91 -9.88
C MET A 467 36.73 -31.68 -10.08
N LEU A 468 36.00 -31.41 -9.00
CA LEU A 468 34.69 -30.76 -9.05
C LEU A 468 34.89 -29.32 -9.56
N LYS A 469 34.08 -28.84 -10.50
CA LYS A 469 33.99 -27.43 -10.88
C LYS A 469 33.00 -26.69 -10.00
#